data_AF-A0A932FJX9-F1
#
_entry.id   AF-A0A932FJX9-F1
#
_cell.length_a   1.000
_cell.length_b   1.000
_cell.length_c   1.000
_cell.angle_alpha   90.00
_cell.angle_beta   90.00
_cell.angle_gamma   90.00
#
_symmetry.space_group_name_H-M   'P 1'
#
loop_
_entity.id
_entity.type
_entity.pdbx_description
1 polymer ?
#
loop_
_entity_poly.entity_id
_entity_poly.type
_entity_poly.pdbx_seq_one_letter_code
_entity_poly.pdbx_strand_id
1 'polypeptide(L)'
;MTRPLIRRTPFVALLCAAVLAFPAPARAQFGSLLKKAQDKVVDKATGAEDEVSPRVQGTELTDEQINKLFKGLAVVAAKMEERDRMAARQQSVSDQVSALREKHQAEIDANDQGRRSWQSCFDVQWEKLQESRNSEMQSRLMKAMSDPRVQQQYAQASLAASQEMQTALAAGDTLAYQRASAKAQSAHQQMLGIDVKKDSATARGPCGAEPRRLAVAVTIDTLTNRSNKLGEEIRALEGTAQAQGSVAAGMNGTDFALAREKVLTFSGTGKGGKLLTAAELERLRARKAEIDKLKRAL
;
A
#
# COMPACT_ATOMS: atom_id res chain seq x y z
N MET A 1 -36.36 2.70 56.23
CA MET A 1 -36.40 3.96 55.48
C MET A 1 -35.47 3.86 54.29
N THR A 2 -36.07 4.00 53.13
CA THR A 2 -35.61 3.73 51.77
C THR A 2 -34.57 4.74 51.28
N ARG A 3 -33.45 4.25 50.72
CA ARG A 3 -32.59 5.03 49.81
C ARG A 3 -32.12 4.15 48.63
N PRO A 4 -31.95 4.72 47.44
CA PRO A 4 -32.25 4.04 46.18
C PRO A 4 -31.02 3.51 45.43
N LEU A 5 -31.32 2.57 44.55
CA LEU A 5 -30.45 1.90 43.58
C LEU A 5 -29.80 2.90 42.61
N ILE A 6 -28.46 2.94 42.58
CA ILE A 6 -27.68 3.62 41.54
C ILE A 6 -27.46 2.63 40.39
N ARG A 7 -28.21 2.86 39.30
CA ARG A 7 -28.15 2.13 38.04
C ARG A 7 -26.87 2.56 37.29
N ARG A 8 -25.84 1.72 37.29
CA ARG A 8 -24.62 1.90 36.48
C ARG A 8 -24.88 1.37 35.08
N THR A 9 -25.04 2.26 34.11
CA THR A 9 -24.93 1.96 32.67
C THR A 9 -23.46 1.96 32.27
N PRO A 10 -22.95 0.94 31.55
CA PRO A 10 -21.59 0.98 31.03
C PRO A 10 -21.52 1.90 29.80
N PHE A 11 -20.59 2.86 29.85
CA PHE A 11 -20.11 3.63 28.71
C PHE A 11 -19.50 2.66 27.68
N VAL A 12 -20.08 2.62 26.49
CA VAL A 12 -19.48 1.98 25.31
C VAL A 12 -18.39 2.93 24.80
N ALA A 13 -17.13 2.60 25.08
CA ALA A 13 -15.97 3.25 24.49
C ALA A 13 -15.81 2.77 23.04
N LEU A 14 -16.23 3.60 22.09
CA LEU A 14 -16.05 3.38 20.66
C LEU A 14 -14.63 3.84 20.29
N LEU A 15 -13.70 2.87 20.28
CA LEU A 15 -12.31 3.06 19.88
C LEU A 15 -12.23 3.12 18.34
N CYS A 16 -12.28 4.32 17.78
CA CYS A 16 -11.88 4.57 16.39
C CYS A 16 -10.35 4.52 16.28
N ALA A 17 -9.80 3.35 15.99
CA ALA A 17 -8.42 3.21 15.54
C ALA A 17 -8.35 3.54 14.04
N ALA A 18 -7.99 4.78 13.72
CA ALA A 18 -7.56 5.18 12.39
C ALA A 18 -6.19 4.54 12.11
N VAL A 19 -6.19 3.44 11.34
CA VAL A 19 -4.97 2.83 10.82
C VAL A 19 -4.41 3.75 9.73
N LEU A 20 -3.33 4.43 10.08
CA LEU A 20 -2.43 5.10 9.14
C LEU A 20 -1.88 4.05 8.16
N ALA A 21 -2.21 4.24 6.88
CA ALA A 21 -1.68 3.48 5.77
C ALA A 21 -0.19 3.80 5.60
N PHE A 22 0.67 3.01 6.24
CA PHE A 22 2.06 2.86 5.85
C PHE A 22 2.13 1.88 4.66
N PRO A 23 2.86 2.18 3.57
CA PRO A 23 3.16 1.17 2.56
C PRO A 23 4.08 0.14 3.23
N ALA A 24 3.52 -1.02 3.57
CA ALA A 24 4.29 -2.14 4.07
C ALA A 24 5.33 -2.52 2.99
N PRO A 25 6.61 -2.73 3.33
CA PRO A 25 7.53 -3.36 2.42
C PRO A 25 7.01 -4.77 2.16
N ALA A 26 6.50 -5.01 0.95
CA ALA A 26 6.14 -6.33 0.44
C ALA A 26 7.42 -7.17 0.34
N ARG A 27 7.84 -7.74 1.47
CA ARG A 27 8.79 -8.83 1.53
C ARG A 27 8.10 -10.06 0.93
N ALA A 28 8.77 -10.69 -0.03
CA ALA A 28 8.34 -11.90 -0.71
C ALA A 28 7.64 -12.88 0.25
N GLN A 29 6.33 -13.00 0.12
CA GLN A 29 5.46 -13.73 1.05
C GLN A 29 5.27 -15.21 0.67
N PHE A 30 6.22 -15.81 -0.04
CA PHE A 30 6.21 -17.26 -0.28
C PHE A 30 6.53 -18.07 0.99
N GLY A 31 7.02 -17.44 2.06
CA GLY A 31 7.36 -18.11 3.32
C GLY A 31 6.23 -18.22 4.38
N SER A 32 5.16 -17.41 4.32
CA SER A 32 4.17 -17.35 5.42
C SER A 32 2.91 -18.19 5.21
N LEU A 33 2.59 -18.58 3.97
CA LEU A 33 1.41 -19.40 3.69
C LEU A 33 1.63 -20.87 4.11
N LEU A 34 2.86 -21.40 3.99
CA LEU A 34 3.24 -22.72 4.47
C LEU A 34 3.28 -22.82 6.00
N LYS A 35 3.61 -21.73 6.69
CA LYS A 35 3.70 -21.70 8.17
C LYS A 35 2.33 -21.88 8.84
N LYS A 36 1.28 -21.24 8.30
CA LYS A 36 -0.10 -21.38 8.81
C LYS A 36 -0.72 -22.77 8.55
N ALA A 37 -0.22 -23.51 7.56
CA ALA A 37 -0.64 -24.89 7.32
C ALA A 37 0.07 -25.87 8.29
N GLN A 38 1.34 -25.61 8.65
CA GLN A 38 2.07 -26.39 9.66
C GLN A 38 1.52 -26.17 11.07
N ASP A 39 1.22 -24.93 11.46
CA ASP A 39 0.78 -24.63 12.83
C ASP A 39 -0.56 -25.31 13.18
N LYS A 40 -1.46 -25.55 12.20
CA LYS A 40 -2.72 -26.27 12.42
C LYS A 40 -2.58 -27.79 12.58
N VAL A 41 -1.44 -28.37 12.20
CA VAL A 41 -1.18 -29.81 12.33
C VAL A 41 -0.42 -30.13 13.61
N VAL A 42 0.38 -29.18 14.12
CA VAL A 42 1.16 -29.34 15.36
C VAL A 42 0.28 -29.39 16.61
N ASP A 43 -0.85 -28.68 16.64
CA ASP A 43 -1.77 -28.68 17.80
C ASP A 43 -2.55 -30.00 18.01
N LYS A 44 -2.37 -31.00 17.13
CA LYS A 44 -3.05 -32.31 17.23
C LYS A 44 -2.13 -33.50 17.52
N ALA A 45 -0.82 -33.28 17.68
CA ALA A 45 0.16 -34.35 17.83
C ALA A 45 1.11 -34.07 19.01
N THR A 46 0.58 -34.11 20.24
CA THR A 46 1.39 -34.31 21.45
C THR A 46 1.18 -35.72 21.96
N GLY A 47 2.06 -36.63 21.55
CA GLY A 47 2.14 -37.99 22.07
C GLY A 47 3.10 -38.84 21.23
N ALA A 48 4.22 -39.21 21.85
CA ALA A 48 5.30 -40.08 21.39
C ALA A 48 6.47 -39.41 20.64
N GLU A 49 7.61 -39.41 21.32
CA GLU A 49 8.94 -39.14 20.81
C GLU A 49 9.32 -40.19 19.75
N ASP A 50 9.59 -39.72 18.53
CA ASP A 50 10.57 -40.35 17.64
C ASP A 50 11.13 -39.27 16.71
N GLU A 51 12.43 -39.30 16.53
CA GLU A 51 13.24 -38.34 15.80
C GLU A 51 12.96 -38.40 14.29
N VAL A 52 11.88 -37.78 13.82
CA VAL A 52 11.61 -37.57 12.40
C VAL A 52 11.33 -36.09 12.17
N SER A 53 12.36 -35.39 11.68
CA SER A 53 12.22 -34.03 11.15
C SER A 53 11.01 -34.00 10.19
N PRO A 54 10.04 -33.07 10.32
CA PRO A 54 8.84 -33.11 9.50
C PRO A 54 9.25 -32.91 8.03
N ARG A 55 9.22 -33.99 7.24
CA ARG A 55 9.29 -33.90 5.79
C ARG A 55 8.12 -33.03 5.36
N VAL A 56 8.41 -31.95 4.63
CA VAL A 56 7.37 -31.16 3.97
C VAL A 56 6.56 -32.13 3.11
N GLN A 57 5.31 -32.38 3.50
CA GLN A 57 4.38 -33.23 2.76
C GLN A 57 4.12 -32.57 1.42
N GLY A 58 4.82 -33.07 0.41
CA GLY A 58 4.62 -32.76 -0.99
C GLY A 58 4.86 -34.02 -1.80
N THR A 59 4.27 -34.09 -2.99
CA THR A 59 4.46 -35.23 -3.87
C THR A 59 5.96 -35.47 -4.13
N GLU A 60 6.36 -36.75 -4.13
CA GLU A 60 7.73 -37.14 -4.45
C GLU A 60 8.04 -36.79 -5.91
N LEU A 61 9.20 -36.19 -6.17
CA LEU A 61 9.69 -35.92 -7.51
C LEU A 61 10.06 -37.23 -8.23
N THR A 62 9.06 -37.86 -8.83
CA THR A 62 9.24 -38.95 -9.80
C THR A 62 9.76 -38.39 -11.13
N ASP A 63 10.27 -39.25 -12.02
CA ASP A 63 10.73 -38.82 -13.35
C ASP A 63 9.63 -38.11 -14.16
N GLU A 64 8.38 -38.56 -14.02
CA GLU A 64 7.24 -37.90 -14.65
C GLU A 64 7.01 -36.49 -14.08
N GLN A 65 7.10 -36.33 -12.75
CA GLN A 65 6.97 -35.01 -12.12
C GLN A 65 8.11 -34.07 -12.50
N ILE A 66 9.34 -34.57 -12.59
CA ILE A 66 10.50 -33.78 -13.02
C ILE A 66 10.32 -33.32 -14.47
N ASN A 67 9.86 -34.20 -15.36
CA ASN A 67 9.57 -33.83 -16.75
C ASN A 67 8.47 -32.77 -16.86
N LYS A 68 7.39 -32.91 -16.09
CA LYS A 68 6.32 -31.91 -15.99
C LYS A 68 6.85 -30.58 -15.48
N LEU A 69 7.65 -30.60 -14.41
CA LEU A 69 8.28 -29.41 -13.86
C LEU A 69 9.18 -28.72 -14.90
N PHE A 70 10.01 -29.46 -15.64
CA PHE A 70 10.90 -28.87 -16.66
C PHE A 70 10.12 -28.22 -17.82
N LYS A 71 8.98 -28.79 -18.22
CA LYS A 71 8.08 -28.12 -19.18
C LYS A 71 7.60 -26.77 -18.66
N GLY A 72 7.18 -26.71 -17.40
CA GLY A 72 6.77 -25.46 -16.76
C GLY A 72 7.92 -24.46 -16.61
N LEU A 73 9.09 -24.92 -16.18
CA LEU A 73 10.29 -24.09 -16.03
C LEU A 73 10.79 -23.52 -17.36
N ALA A 74 10.61 -24.23 -18.48
CA ALA A 74 10.94 -23.69 -19.80
C ALA A 74 10.07 -22.46 -20.15
N VAL A 75 8.78 -22.48 -19.81
CA VAL A 75 7.89 -21.33 -19.98
C VAL A 75 8.28 -20.17 -19.07
N VAL A 76 8.62 -20.47 -17.81
CA VAL A 76 9.13 -19.46 -16.87
C VAL A 76 10.42 -18.84 -17.41
N ALA A 77 11.37 -19.65 -17.88
CA ALA A 77 12.67 -19.20 -18.39
C ALA A 77 12.53 -18.22 -19.55
N ALA A 78 11.57 -18.44 -20.46
CA ALA A 78 11.29 -17.54 -21.57
C ALA A 78 10.84 -16.14 -21.12
N LYS A 79 10.26 -16.02 -19.92
CA LYS A 79 9.84 -14.73 -19.33
C LYS A 79 10.93 -14.06 -18.50
N MET A 80 11.95 -14.80 -18.07
CA MET A 80 13.03 -14.25 -17.24
C MET A 80 13.93 -13.28 -18.00
N GLU A 81 14.09 -13.43 -19.32
CA GLU A 81 14.83 -12.45 -20.11
C GLU A 81 14.15 -11.07 -20.14
N GLU A 82 12.82 -11.05 -20.29
CA GLU A 82 12.04 -9.82 -20.22
C GLU A 82 12.14 -9.19 -18.82
N ARG A 83 12.05 -10.02 -17.77
CA ARG A 83 12.23 -9.61 -16.38
C ARG A 83 13.61 -8.97 -16.16
N ASP A 84 14.67 -9.55 -16.69
CA ASP A 84 16.04 -9.03 -16.52
C ASP A 84 16.23 -7.70 -17.24
N ARG A 85 15.63 -7.52 -18.43
CA ARG A 85 15.64 -6.23 -19.13
C ARG A 85 14.88 -5.16 -18.33
N MET A 86 13.75 -5.50 -17.72
CA MET A 86 13.01 -4.58 -16.85
C MET A 86 13.82 -4.24 -15.59
N ALA A 87 14.46 -5.23 -14.97
CA ALA A 87 15.31 -5.02 -13.80
C ALA A 87 16.52 -4.13 -14.11
N ALA A 88 17.18 -4.32 -15.26
CA ALA A 88 18.27 -3.46 -15.70
C ALA A 88 17.80 -2.00 -15.92
N ARG A 89 16.60 -1.81 -16.50
CA ARG A 89 15.99 -0.48 -16.63
C ARG A 89 15.66 0.13 -15.27
N GLN A 90 15.14 -0.67 -14.34
CA GLN A 90 14.86 -0.22 -12.98
C GLN A 90 16.13 0.24 -12.27
N GLN A 91 17.21 -0.55 -12.35
CA GLN A 91 18.50 -0.19 -11.80
C GLN A 91 19.04 1.11 -12.40
N SER A 92 19.03 1.24 -13.72
CA SER A 92 19.48 2.46 -14.40
C SER A 92 18.70 3.72 -13.96
N VAL A 93 17.39 3.60 -13.74
CA VAL A 93 16.57 4.70 -13.21
C VAL A 93 16.94 5.02 -11.77
N SER A 94 17.17 4.01 -10.94
CA SER A 94 17.62 4.19 -9.55
C SER A 94 18.99 4.87 -9.49
N ASP A 95 19.93 4.50 -10.37
CA ASP A 95 21.24 5.14 -10.46
C ASP A 95 21.14 6.61 -10.86
N GLN A 96 20.24 6.95 -11.79
CA GLN A 96 19.95 8.34 -12.16
C GLN A 96 19.37 9.14 -10.98
N VAL A 97 18.49 8.54 -10.18
CA VAL A 97 17.96 9.18 -8.96
C VAL A 97 19.08 9.46 -7.98
N SER A 98 19.96 8.47 -7.70
CA SER A 98 21.09 8.64 -6.81
C SER A 98 22.02 9.75 -7.28
N ALA A 99 22.39 9.76 -8.57
CA ALA A 99 23.25 10.78 -9.15
C ALA A 99 22.64 12.20 -9.05
N LEU A 100 21.33 12.34 -9.29
CA LEU A 100 20.64 13.62 -9.15
C LEU A 100 20.60 14.10 -7.69
N ARG A 101 20.36 13.19 -6.74
CA ARG A 101 20.38 13.51 -5.31
C ARG A 101 21.76 13.95 -4.87
N GLU A 102 22.80 13.19 -5.17
CA GLU A 102 24.18 13.52 -4.82
C GLU A 102 24.60 14.88 -5.40
N LYS A 103 24.25 15.14 -6.66
CA LYS A 103 24.59 16.39 -7.34
C LYS A 103 23.86 17.62 -6.76
N HIS A 104 22.61 17.46 -6.33
CA HIS A 104 21.76 18.57 -5.89
C HIS A 104 21.43 18.54 -4.40
N GLN A 105 22.14 17.75 -3.59
CA GLN A 105 21.80 17.48 -2.19
C GLN A 105 21.64 18.77 -1.38
N ALA A 106 22.62 19.68 -1.45
CA ALA A 106 22.58 20.94 -0.71
C ALA A 106 21.42 21.86 -1.15
N GLU A 107 21.11 21.90 -2.44
CA GLU A 107 19.99 22.70 -2.99
C GLU A 107 18.64 22.15 -2.50
N ILE A 108 18.49 20.83 -2.55
CA ILE A 108 17.31 20.10 -2.07
C ILE A 108 17.12 20.34 -0.57
N ASP A 109 18.18 20.16 0.23
CA ASP A 109 18.12 20.34 1.69
C ASP A 109 17.75 21.77 2.08
N ALA A 110 18.33 22.77 1.41
CA ALA A 110 17.99 24.18 1.62
C ALA A 110 16.54 24.49 1.23
N ASN A 111 16.05 23.95 0.11
CA ASN A 111 14.66 24.11 -0.28
C ASN A 111 13.71 23.44 0.71
N ASP A 112 14.00 22.21 1.13
CA ASP A 112 13.19 21.46 2.10
C ASP A 112 13.17 22.15 3.47
N GLN A 113 14.30 22.69 3.91
CA GLN A 113 14.35 23.50 5.13
C GLN A 113 13.50 24.76 4.99
N GLY A 114 13.64 25.50 3.89
CA GLY A 114 12.83 26.68 3.62
C GLY A 114 11.34 26.38 3.60
N ARG A 115 10.93 25.27 2.97
CA ARG A 115 9.53 24.84 2.93
C ARG A 115 9.02 24.43 4.31
N ARG A 116 9.81 23.71 5.11
CA ARG A 116 9.47 23.36 6.50
C ARG A 116 9.29 24.61 7.36
N SER A 117 10.21 25.57 7.26
CA SER A 117 10.11 26.85 7.99
C SER A 117 8.88 27.65 7.57
N TRP A 118 8.59 27.71 6.27
CA TRP A 118 7.39 28.38 5.76
C TRP A 118 6.10 27.68 6.26
N GLN A 119 6.04 26.35 6.18
CA GLN A 119 4.89 25.58 6.65
C GLN A 119 4.67 25.76 8.16
N SER A 120 5.73 25.70 8.96
CA SER A 120 5.65 25.92 10.41
C SER A 120 5.14 27.33 10.73
N CYS A 121 5.58 28.35 9.99
CA CYS A 121 5.01 29.70 10.13
C CYS A 121 3.52 29.70 9.76
N PHE A 122 3.16 29.11 8.62
CA PHE A 122 1.77 29.08 8.15
C PHE A 122 0.85 28.40 9.17
N ASP A 123 1.26 27.25 9.72
CA ASP A 123 0.48 26.50 10.71
C ASP A 123 0.23 27.33 11.97
N VAL A 124 1.27 28.03 12.48
CA VAL A 124 1.14 28.93 13.64
C VAL A 124 0.19 30.10 13.35
N GLN A 125 0.29 30.71 12.17
CA GLN A 125 -0.60 31.83 11.80
C GLN A 125 -2.04 31.34 11.59
N TRP A 126 -2.20 30.17 11.01
CA TRP A 126 -3.49 29.54 10.78
C TRP A 126 -4.17 29.16 12.10
N GLU A 127 -3.43 28.58 13.05
CA GLU A 127 -3.93 28.28 14.39
C GLU A 127 -4.40 29.53 15.12
N LYS A 128 -3.58 30.59 15.16
CA LYS A 128 -3.97 31.90 15.74
C LYS A 128 -5.23 32.47 15.09
N LEU A 129 -5.33 32.34 13.78
CA LEU A 129 -6.51 32.80 13.05
C LEU A 129 -7.73 31.95 13.40
N GLN A 130 -7.61 30.63 13.49
CA GLN A 130 -8.70 29.75 13.92
C GLN A 130 -9.14 30.04 15.34
N GLU A 131 -8.22 30.29 16.27
CA GLU A 131 -8.55 30.72 17.64
C GLU A 131 -9.41 31.99 17.63
N SER A 132 -9.03 33.00 16.83
CA SER A 132 -9.81 34.23 16.68
C SER A 132 -11.20 33.96 16.08
N ARG A 133 -11.27 33.09 15.06
CA ARG A 133 -12.52 32.72 14.37
C ARG A 133 -13.44 31.86 15.23
N ASN A 134 -12.91 31.06 16.16
CA ASN A 134 -13.73 30.24 17.05
C ASN A 134 -14.67 31.10 17.91
N SER A 135 -14.18 32.24 18.42
CA SER A 135 -15.01 33.18 19.19
C SER A 135 -16.10 33.84 18.32
N GLU A 136 -15.76 34.20 17.08
CA GLU A 136 -16.70 34.79 16.11
C GLU A 136 -17.75 33.75 15.68
N MET A 137 -17.33 32.53 15.41
CA MET A 137 -18.19 31.41 15.05
C MET A 137 -19.18 31.13 16.18
N GLN A 138 -18.73 31.08 17.44
CA GLN A 138 -19.62 30.87 18.58
C GLN A 138 -20.65 32.02 18.70
N SER A 139 -20.23 33.27 18.49
CA SER A 139 -21.13 34.43 18.48
C SER A 139 -22.16 34.34 17.35
N ARG A 140 -21.74 34.01 16.13
CA ARG A 140 -22.62 33.87 14.97
C ARG A 140 -23.57 32.68 15.09
N LEU A 141 -23.11 31.58 15.68
CA LEU A 141 -23.94 30.42 15.97
C LEU A 141 -25.03 30.76 16.98
N MET A 142 -24.67 31.45 18.08
CA MET A 142 -25.66 31.92 19.06
C MET A 142 -26.68 32.86 18.41
N LYS A 143 -26.24 33.80 17.56
CA LYS A 143 -27.14 34.68 16.81
C LYS A 143 -28.05 33.91 15.85
N ALA A 144 -27.53 32.91 15.15
CA ALA A 144 -28.32 32.07 14.25
C ALA A 144 -29.40 31.27 14.98
N MET A 145 -29.20 30.96 16.27
CA MET A 145 -30.19 30.30 17.11
C MET A 145 -31.19 31.27 17.75
N SER A 146 -30.79 32.52 18.03
CA SER A 146 -31.62 33.50 18.74
C SER A 146 -32.38 34.47 17.81
N ASP A 147 -31.92 34.66 16.57
CA ASP A 147 -32.53 35.56 15.59
C ASP A 147 -33.34 34.78 14.53
N PRO A 148 -34.68 34.89 14.52
CA PRO A 148 -35.53 34.21 13.56
C PRO A 148 -35.20 34.51 12.08
N ARG A 149 -34.68 35.71 11.78
CA ARG A 149 -34.33 36.09 10.40
C ARG A 149 -33.08 35.34 9.92
N VAL A 150 -32.08 35.20 10.79
CA VAL A 150 -30.85 34.45 10.47
C VAL A 150 -31.15 32.96 10.36
N GLN A 151 -32.00 32.43 11.25
CA GLN A 151 -32.47 31.05 11.16
C GLN A 151 -33.19 30.76 9.84
N GLN A 152 -34.03 31.69 9.37
CA GLN A 152 -34.71 31.57 8.08
C GLN A 152 -33.73 31.61 6.90
N GLN A 153 -32.74 32.51 6.91
CA GLN A 153 -31.70 32.56 5.88
C GLN A 153 -30.90 31.26 5.82
N TYR A 154 -30.54 30.72 6.98
CA TYR A 154 -29.82 29.45 7.08
C TYR A 154 -30.65 28.28 6.51
N ALA A 155 -31.93 28.20 6.87
CA ALA A 155 -32.84 27.18 6.38
C ALA A 155 -33.02 27.26 4.85
N GLN A 156 -33.14 28.47 4.30
CA GLN A 156 -33.24 28.69 2.85
C GLN A 156 -31.96 28.27 2.13
N ALA A 157 -30.79 28.64 2.65
CA ALA A 157 -29.50 28.24 2.07
C ALA A 157 -29.31 26.72 2.09
N SER A 158 -29.67 26.06 3.20
CA SER A 158 -29.61 24.61 3.34
C SER A 158 -30.57 23.90 2.37
N LEU A 159 -31.79 24.44 2.18
CA LEU A 159 -32.77 23.89 1.24
C LEU A 159 -32.28 24.00 -0.21
N ALA A 160 -31.78 25.18 -0.61
CA ALA A 160 -31.24 25.40 -1.94
C ALA A 160 -30.06 24.46 -2.25
N ALA A 161 -29.13 24.31 -1.29
CA ALA A 161 -28.03 23.35 -1.40
C ALA A 161 -28.52 21.90 -1.53
N SER A 162 -29.53 21.52 -0.75
CA SER A 162 -30.11 20.17 -0.78
C SER A 162 -30.77 19.87 -2.13
N GLN A 163 -31.44 20.85 -2.73
CA GLN A 163 -32.03 20.72 -4.06
C GLN A 163 -30.97 20.56 -5.16
N GLU A 164 -29.90 21.37 -5.13
CA GLU A 164 -28.77 21.23 -6.07
C GLU A 164 -28.11 19.84 -5.96
N MET A 165 -27.94 19.32 -4.73
CA MET A 165 -27.39 17.98 -4.54
C MET A 165 -28.35 16.86 -4.99
N GLN A 166 -29.64 16.97 -4.69
CA GLN A 166 -30.64 15.98 -5.09
C GLN A 166 -30.83 15.92 -6.60
N THR A 167 -30.79 17.06 -7.28
CA THR A 167 -30.87 17.12 -8.75
C THR A 167 -29.67 16.46 -9.41
N ALA A 168 -28.45 16.74 -8.91
CA ALA A 168 -27.23 16.07 -9.39
C ALA A 168 -27.26 14.55 -9.13
N LEU A 169 -27.76 14.13 -7.96
CA LEU A 169 -27.90 12.72 -7.62
C LEU A 169 -28.93 12.01 -8.50
N ALA A 170 -30.09 12.64 -8.74
CA ALA A 170 -31.13 12.12 -9.62
C ALA A 170 -30.67 12.00 -11.08
N ALA A 171 -29.75 12.88 -11.51
CA ALA A 171 -29.11 12.84 -12.81
C ALA A 171 -27.94 11.84 -12.90
N GLY A 172 -27.54 11.20 -11.78
CA GLY A 172 -26.38 10.31 -11.72
C GLY A 172 -25.03 11.01 -11.90
N ASP A 173 -24.99 12.35 -11.82
CA ASP A 173 -23.77 13.14 -12.02
C ASP A 173 -23.00 13.29 -10.70
N THR A 174 -22.03 12.39 -10.51
CA THR A 174 -21.17 12.36 -9.32
C THR A 174 -20.30 13.60 -9.19
N LEU A 175 -19.87 14.23 -10.29
CA LEU A 175 -19.05 15.43 -10.27
C LEU A 175 -19.88 16.66 -9.91
N ALA A 176 -21.09 16.78 -10.46
CA ALA A 176 -22.01 17.85 -10.10
C ALA A 176 -22.42 17.76 -8.62
N TYR A 177 -22.66 16.56 -8.10
CA TYR A 177 -22.96 16.34 -6.69
C TYR A 177 -21.80 16.82 -5.80
N GLN A 178 -20.56 16.42 -6.12
CA GLN A 178 -19.37 16.85 -5.36
C GLN A 178 -19.20 18.37 -5.37
N ARG A 179 -19.41 19.02 -6.52
CA ARG A 179 -19.34 20.49 -6.63
C ARG A 179 -20.42 21.18 -5.80
N ALA A 180 -21.67 20.69 -5.87
CA ALA A 180 -22.78 21.22 -5.09
C ALA A 180 -22.54 21.06 -3.58
N SER A 181 -22.04 19.90 -3.16
CA SER A 181 -21.67 19.62 -1.77
C SER A 181 -20.57 20.56 -1.27
N ALA A 182 -19.49 20.75 -2.04
CA ALA A 182 -18.41 21.68 -1.70
C ALA A 182 -18.88 23.14 -1.61
N LYS A 183 -19.76 23.55 -2.53
CA LYS A 183 -20.39 24.89 -2.51
C LYS A 183 -21.25 25.08 -1.26
N ALA A 184 -22.07 24.10 -0.90
CA ALA A 184 -22.91 24.13 0.30
C ALA A 184 -22.06 24.24 1.58
N GLN A 185 -20.98 23.46 1.68
CA GLN A 185 -20.05 23.50 2.79
C GLN A 185 -19.35 24.88 2.90
N SER A 186 -18.90 25.44 1.78
CA SER A 186 -18.29 26.77 1.75
C SER A 186 -19.28 27.86 2.16
N ALA A 187 -20.53 27.81 1.70
CA ALA A 187 -21.56 28.79 2.07
C ALA A 187 -21.89 28.70 3.57
N HIS A 188 -21.98 27.48 4.12
CA HIS A 188 -22.17 27.25 5.54
C HIS A 188 -21.04 27.85 6.38
N GLN A 189 -19.79 27.61 6.00
CA GLN A 189 -18.61 28.18 6.67
C GLN A 189 -18.61 29.72 6.62
N GLN A 190 -18.97 30.31 5.47
CA GLN A 190 -19.06 31.77 5.32
C GLN A 190 -20.12 32.40 6.23
N MET A 191 -21.28 31.75 6.39
CA MET A 191 -22.31 32.21 7.36
C MET A 191 -21.76 32.24 8.78
N LEU A 192 -20.92 31.27 9.14
CA LEU A 192 -20.23 31.18 10.43
C LEU A 192 -19.00 32.12 10.54
N GLY A 193 -18.73 32.94 9.52
CA GLY A 193 -17.61 33.90 9.53
C GLY A 193 -16.27 33.30 9.13
N ILE A 194 -16.25 32.06 8.66
CA ILE A 194 -15.05 31.36 8.19
C ILE A 194 -15.00 31.50 6.67
N ASP A 195 -13.96 32.14 6.16
CA ASP A 195 -13.67 32.18 4.72
C ASP A 195 -12.31 31.55 4.51
N VAL A 196 -12.29 30.25 4.22
CA VAL A 196 -11.04 29.48 4.09
C VAL A 196 -10.07 30.11 3.09
N LYS A 197 -10.55 30.74 2.01
CA LYS A 197 -9.69 31.39 1.02
C LYS A 197 -9.07 32.67 1.56
N LYS A 198 -9.88 33.53 2.17
CA LYS A 198 -9.40 34.79 2.77
C LYS A 198 -8.53 34.53 3.99
N ASP A 199 -8.93 33.59 4.82
CA ASP A 199 -8.23 33.22 6.04
C ASP A 199 -6.88 32.59 5.70
N SER A 200 -6.81 31.73 4.67
CA SER A 200 -5.53 31.13 4.27
C SER A 200 -4.61 32.18 3.64
N ALA A 201 -5.13 33.13 2.85
CA ALA A 201 -4.34 34.26 2.36
C ALA A 201 -3.83 35.14 3.51
N THR A 202 -4.64 35.36 4.55
CA THR A 202 -4.28 36.12 5.74
C THR A 202 -3.18 35.41 6.53
N ALA A 203 -3.30 34.09 6.73
CA ALA A 203 -2.28 33.28 7.41
C ALA A 203 -0.96 33.19 6.61
N ARG A 204 -1.02 33.21 5.28
CA ARG A 204 0.17 33.22 4.41
C ARG A 204 0.93 34.54 4.43
N GLY A 205 0.23 35.67 4.53
CA GLY A 205 0.83 37.01 4.44
C GLY A 205 2.09 37.20 5.30
N PRO A 206 2.06 36.88 6.61
CA PRO A 206 3.22 37.01 7.49
C PRO A 206 4.39 36.07 7.17
N CYS A 207 4.13 34.95 6.49
CA CYS A 207 5.13 33.91 6.21
C CYS A 207 5.91 34.15 4.91
N GLY A 208 5.52 35.16 4.12
CA GLY A 208 6.14 35.47 2.84
C GLY A 208 5.78 34.44 1.75
N ALA A 209 6.53 34.48 0.65
CA ALA A 209 6.29 33.61 -0.49
C ALA A 209 6.64 32.16 -0.15
N GLU A 210 5.74 31.22 -0.48
CA GLU A 210 6.00 29.79 -0.37
C GLU A 210 7.20 29.43 -1.25
N PRO A 211 8.25 28.77 -0.71
CA PRO A 211 9.37 28.34 -1.52
C PRO A 211 8.91 27.37 -2.60
N ARG A 212 9.22 27.70 -3.86
CA ARG A 212 8.85 26.87 -5.00
C ARG A 212 9.55 25.52 -4.90
N ARG A 213 8.83 24.47 -5.27
CA ARG A 213 9.41 23.15 -5.43
C ARG A 213 10.47 23.19 -6.54
N LEU A 214 11.66 22.67 -6.26
CA LEU A 214 12.74 22.60 -7.25
C LEU A 214 12.39 21.68 -8.41
N ALA A 215 12.79 22.06 -9.62
CA ALA A 215 12.61 21.23 -10.81
C ALA A 215 13.31 19.86 -10.66
N VAL A 216 14.52 19.84 -10.08
CA VAL A 216 15.25 18.59 -9.81
C VAL A 216 14.49 17.67 -8.85
N ALA A 217 13.83 18.22 -7.84
CA ALA A 217 13.00 17.43 -6.92
C ALA A 217 11.78 16.82 -7.62
N VAL A 218 11.21 17.49 -8.61
CA VAL A 218 10.13 16.94 -9.46
C VAL A 218 10.66 15.82 -10.36
N THR A 219 11.85 15.98 -10.94
CA THR A 219 12.50 14.95 -11.76
C THR A 219 12.82 13.70 -10.93
N ILE A 220 13.37 13.87 -9.73
CA ILE A 220 13.65 12.76 -8.80
C ILE A 220 12.38 11.99 -8.46
N ASP A 221 11.28 12.67 -8.14
CA ASP A 221 10.00 12.00 -7.87
C ASP A 221 9.49 11.23 -9.08
N THR A 222 9.57 11.82 -10.27
CA THR A 222 9.12 11.19 -11.51
C THR A 222 9.91 9.90 -11.79
N LEU A 223 11.24 9.94 -11.63
CA LEU A 223 12.10 8.78 -11.81
C LEU A 223 11.87 7.74 -10.71
N THR A 224 11.67 8.16 -9.46
CA THR A 224 11.34 7.25 -8.34
C THR A 224 10.03 6.51 -8.63
N ASN A 225 8.99 7.21 -9.06
CA ASN A 225 7.71 6.60 -9.45
C ASN A 225 7.88 5.64 -10.63
N ARG A 226 8.72 5.97 -11.61
CA ARG A 226 9.04 5.06 -12.72
C ARG A 226 9.76 3.79 -12.25
N SER A 227 10.71 3.91 -11.33
CA SER A 227 11.41 2.76 -10.74
C SER A 227 10.45 1.86 -9.95
N ASN A 228 9.53 2.46 -9.19
CA ASN A 228 8.49 1.73 -8.46
C ASN A 228 7.55 0.97 -9.42
N LYS A 229 7.09 1.65 -10.50
CA LYS A 229 6.24 1.03 -11.52
C LYS A 229 6.93 -0.15 -12.22
N LEU A 230 8.21 -0.01 -12.58
CA LEU A 230 9.00 -1.12 -13.12
C LEU A 230 9.08 -2.28 -12.13
N GLY A 231 9.23 -2.00 -10.83
CA GLY A 231 9.20 -3.01 -9.79
C GLY A 231 7.85 -3.75 -9.68
N GLU A 232 6.73 -3.05 -9.87
CA GLU A 232 5.40 -3.66 -9.92
C GLU A 232 5.21 -4.52 -11.18
N GLU A 233 5.64 -4.02 -12.34
CA GLU A 233 5.61 -4.74 -13.62
C GLU A 233 6.45 -6.03 -13.56
N ILE A 234 7.64 -5.99 -12.96
CA ILE A 234 8.49 -7.16 -12.72
C ILE A 234 7.76 -8.20 -11.87
N ARG A 235 7.14 -7.81 -10.74
CA ARG A 235 6.41 -8.75 -9.88
C ARG A 235 5.19 -9.34 -10.59
N ALA A 236 4.47 -8.55 -11.38
CA ALA A 236 3.35 -9.02 -12.18
C ALA A 236 3.78 -10.02 -13.27
N LEU A 237 4.92 -9.76 -13.91
CA LEU A 237 5.53 -10.66 -14.89
C LEU A 237 5.97 -11.97 -14.23
N GLU A 238 6.64 -11.90 -13.08
CA GLU A 238 7.06 -13.08 -12.30
C GLU A 238 5.86 -13.93 -11.87
N GLY A 239 4.78 -13.30 -11.36
CA GLY A 239 3.53 -13.98 -11.00
C GLY A 239 2.87 -14.66 -12.21
N THR A 240 2.82 -13.96 -13.34
CA THR A 240 2.27 -14.50 -14.59
C THR A 240 3.11 -15.65 -15.14
N ALA A 241 4.44 -15.53 -15.10
CA ALA A 241 5.36 -16.57 -15.51
C ALA A 241 5.18 -17.84 -14.68
N GLN A 242 5.05 -17.71 -13.36
CA GLN A 242 4.80 -18.85 -12.47
C GLN A 242 3.44 -19.52 -12.75
N ALA A 243 2.37 -18.75 -12.93
CA ALA A 243 1.05 -19.28 -13.24
C ALA A 243 1.03 -20.01 -14.61
N GLN A 244 1.68 -19.45 -15.62
CA GLN A 244 1.84 -20.09 -16.93
C GLN A 244 2.71 -21.35 -16.83
N GLY A 245 3.77 -21.31 -16.02
CA GLY A 245 4.62 -22.46 -15.73
C GLY A 245 3.85 -23.61 -15.10
N SER A 246 3.03 -23.36 -14.09
CA SER A 246 2.22 -24.41 -13.46
C SER A 246 1.20 -25.02 -14.43
N VAL A 247 0.54 -24.17 -15.24
CA VAL A 247 -0.39 -24.64 -16.29
C VAL A 247 0.34 -25.51 -17.32
N ALA A 248 1.50 -25.08 -17.81
CA ALA A 248 2.29 -25.84 -18.78
C ALA A 248 2.85 -27.15 -18.20
N ALA A 249 3.14 -27.19 -16.90
CA ALA A 249 3.52 -28.40 -16.19
C ALA A 249 2.35 -29.36 -15.94
N GLY A 250 1.09 -28.92 -16.11
CA GLY A 250 -0.08 -29.68 -15.70
C GLY A 250 -0.11 -29.94 -14.18
N MET A 251 0.46 -29.01 -13.41
CA MET A 251 0.54 -29.04 -11.95
C MET A 251 -0.35 -27.94 -11.38
N ASN A 252 -0.94 -28.16 -10.21
CA ASN A 252 -1.52 -27.03 -9.48
C ASN A 252 -0.39 -26.08 -9.03
N GLY A 253 -0.74 -24.82 -8.76
CA GLY A 253 0.26 -23.79 -8.44
C GLY A 253 1.14 -24.13 -7.23
N THR A 254 0.56 -24.76 -6.21
CA THR A 254 1.27 -25.14 -4.97
C THR A 254 2.30 -26.25 -5.23
N ASP A 255 1.91 -27.30 -5.96
CA ASP A 255 2.77 -28.43 -6.29
C ASP A 255 3.90 -27.99 -7.22
N PHE A 256 3.60 -27.12 -8.20
CA PHE A 256 4.61 -26.54 -9.08
C PHE A 256 5.64 -25.71 -8.29
N ALA A 257 5.18 -24.85 -7.37
CA ALA A 257 6.05 -24.04 -6.53
C ALA A 257 6.94 -24.92 -5.64
N LEU A 258 6.36 -25.93 -4.97
CA LEU A 258 7.11 -26.83 -4.10
C LEU A 258 8.13 -27.68 -4.88
N ALA A 259 7.75 -28.20 -6.04
CA ALA A 259 8.64 -28.94 -6.94
C ALA A 259 9.80 -28.05 -7.43
N ARG A 260 9.52 -26.80 -7.76
CA ARG A 260 10.55 -25.81 -8.13
C ARG A 260 11.51 -25.53 -6.97
N GLU A 261 11.00 -25.29 -5.76
CA GLU A 261 11.82 -25.05 -4.56
C GLU A 261 12.74 -26.24 -4.23
N LYS A 262 12.25 -27.47 -4.40
CA LYS A 262 13.05 -28.70 -4.27
C LYS A 262 14.22 -28.72 -5.25
N VAL A 263 13.99 -28.38 -6.53
CA VAL A 263 15.04 -28.32 -7.56
C VAL A 263 15.99 -27.14 -7.34
N LEU A 264 15.48 -25.98 -6.91
CA LEU A 264 16.29 -24.83 -6.55
C LEU A 264 17.24 -25.16 -5.38
N THR A 265 16.73 -25.83 -4.34
CA THR A 265 17.54 -26.29 -3.20
C THR A 265 18.65 -27.25 -3.65
N PHE A 266 18.34 -28.18 -4.56
CA PHE A 266 19.35 -29.03 -5.17
C PHE A 266 20.39 -28.25 -5.97
N SER A 267 19.97 -27.30 -6.81
CA SER A 267 20.86 -26.47 -7.63
C SER A 267 21.82 -25.62 -6.79
N GLY A 268 21.34 -25.06 -5.67
CA GLY A 268 22.14 -24.23 -4.78
C GLY A 268 23.09 -25.01 -3.85
N THR A 269 22.73 -26.22 -3.42
CA THR A 269 23.49 -26.97 -2.39
C THR A 269 24.19 -28.23 -2.90
N GLY A 270 23.78 -28.78 -4.05
CA GLY A 270 24.24 -30.06 -4.59
C GLY A 270 23.90 -31.31 -3.75
N LYS A 271 23.40 -31.12 -2.52
CA LYS A 271 23.12 -32.15 -1.52
C LYS A 271 21.64 -32.28 -1.17
N GLY A 272 20.79 -31.41 -1.71
CA GLY A 272 19.32 -31.53 -1.65
C GLY A 272 18.63 -31.13 -0.36
N GLY A 273 19.39 -30.81 0.69
CA GLY A 273 18.84 -30.41 1.99
C GLY A 273 17.87 -31.43 2.60
N LYS A 274 17.12 -31.04 3.62
CA LYS A 274 16.08 -31.89 4.26
C LYS A 274 14.82 -32.07 3.39
N LEU A 275 14.77 -31.43 2.23
CA LEU A 275 13.58 -31.37 1.35
C LEU A 275 13.53 -32.49 0.32
N LEU A 276 14.64 -33.22 0.12
CA LEU A 276 14.74 -34.29 -0.88
C LEU A 276 15.05 -35.63 -0.22
N THR A 277 14.40 -36.68 -0.71
CA THR A 277 14.77 -38.06 -0.43
C THR A 277 16.03 -38.46 -1.23
N ALA A 278 16.68 -39.55 -0.82
CA ALA A 278 17.82 -40.10 -1.56
C ALA A 278 17.45 -40.45 -3.01
N ALA A 279 16.24 -40.98 -3.24
CA ALA A 279 15.75 -41.31 -4.58
C ALA A 279 15.53 -40.05 -5.44
N GLU A 280 14.93 -38.99 -4.88
CA GLU A 280 14.76 -37.72 -5.58
C GLU A 280 16.13 -37.09 -5.91
N LEU A 281 17.09 -37.17 -4.99
CA LEU A 281 18.46 -36.71 -5.21
C LEU A 281 19.15 -37.39 -6.40
N GLU A 282 19.07 -38.72 -6.48
CA GLU A 282 19.64 -39.47 -7.61
C GLU A 282 18.98 -39.08 -8.94
N ARG A 283 17.65 -38.95 -8.97
CA ARG A 283 16.94 -38.51 -10.18
C ARG A 283 17.36 -37.09 -10.61
N LEU A 284 17.49 -36.16 -9.67
CA LEU A 284 17.95 -34.80 -9.99
C LEU A 284 19.42 -34.76 -10.42
N ARG A 285 20.29 -35.61 -9.85
CA ARG A 285 21.68 -35.78 -10.31
C ARG A 285 21.73 -36.26 -11.75
N ALA A 286 20.93 -37.27 -12.10
CA ALA A 286 20.83 -37.78 -13.46
C ALA A 286 20.35 -36.71 -14.46
N ARG A 287 19.58 -35.72 -13.99
CA ARG A 287 19.00 -34.62 -14.80
C ARG A 287 19.76 -33.30 -14.68
N LYS A 288 20.96 -33.28 -14.11
CA LYS A 288 21.72 -32.05 -13.81
C LYS A 288 21.88 -31.11 -15.01
N ALA A 289 22.19 -31.65 -16.18
CA ALA A 289 22.38 -30.84 -17.39
C ALA A 289 21.10 -30.11 -17.83
N GLU A 290 19.92 -30.71 -17.61
CA GLU A 290 18.63 -30.08 -17.91
C GLU A 290 18.31 -28.98 -16.88
N ILE A 291 18.61 -29.22 -15.61
CA ILE A 291 18.50 -28.24 -14.52
C ILE A 291 19.39 -27.01 -14.80
N ASP A 292 20.63 -27.23 -15.23
CA ASP A 292 21.57 -26.16 -15.53
C ASP A 292 21.08 -25.28 -16.71
N LYS A 293 20.44 -25.86 -17.73
CA LYS A 293 19.80 -25.10 -18.83
C LYS A 293 18.65 -24.22 -18.34
N LEU A 294 17.93 -24.67 -17.31
CA LEU A 294 16.75 -23.99 -16.77
C LEU A 294 17.06 -23.11 -15.56
N LYS A 295 18.34 -22.92 -15.21
CA LYS A 295 18.76 -22.19 -14.01
C LYS A 295 18.20 -20.77 -13.91
N ARG A 296 17.92 -20.09 -15.02
CA ARG A 296 17.30 -18.76 -15.01
C ARG A 296 15.87 -18.77 -14.44
N ALA A 297 15.16 -19.89 -14.57
CA ALA A 297 13.79 -20.06 -14.06
C ALA A 297 13.72 -20.65 -12.66
N LEU A 298 14.85 -21.07 -12.08
CA LEU A 298 14.95 -21.59 -10.72
C LEU A 298 15.23 -20.43 -9.77
#